data_AF-V4MG82-F1
#
_entry.id   AF-V4MG82-F1
#
_cell.length_a   1.000
_cell.length_b   1.000
_cell.length_c   1.000
_cell.angle_alpha   90.00
_cell.angle_beta   90.00
_cell.angle_gamma   90.00
#
_symmetry.space_group_name_H-M   'P 1'
#
loop_
_entity.id
_entity.type
_entity.pdbx_description
1 polymer ?
#
loop_
_entity_poly.entity_id
_entity_poly.type
_entity_poly.pdbx_seq_one_letter_code
_entity_poly.pdbx_strand_id
1 'polypeptide(L)'
;MERLTSPPRLMIVSDLDDTMVDHHNDPENLALLRFNSLWEDTYRHDSLLVFSTGRSLELFKKLRKERPLLTPDVIITSVGTEIAYGNSMVTDDTWFEIMNHKWNRGIVEEETSKFPELTLQREADQRPNKVSFFIDKSKAQAVTKELYQRLEKRGLDIKIIFSGGRALDVLPKGGGKGQALDYLLNKLKTQGKIPVNTLACGDSGNDTELFTIPNVYGVMVSNAQEELLEWYAENGKENSKIIHASERCAGGIIQAIGHFKLGPNLSPRDVSDFLECKVDNVNPGHLVVKFFLFCERWRRGEVENCETYTASLKASCHPAGVFVHPSGAEKSLRDTIDELGKYHGDKKAKKFRVWTDQVLATDTSHGTWIVKFDKWEQTGNERKCCTTTVKFTSKENEGFVWEHVHQTWSEESEVKDDSNWII
;
A
#
# COMPACT_ATOMS: atom_id res chain seq x y z
N MET A 1 -5.31 9.12 -11.90
CA MET A 1 -6.23 9.44 -10.77
C MET A 1 -7.68 9.64 -11.25
N GLU A 2 -8.12 8.84 -12.21
CA GLU A 2 -9.44 9.00 -12.85
C GLU A 2 -10.59 8.52 -11.96
N ARG A 3 -10.30 7.65 -10.97
CA ARG A 3 -11.29 7.13 -10.01
C ARG A 3 -11.94 8.20 -9.14
N LEU A 4 -11.19 9.20 -8.71
CA LEU A 4 -11.69 10.18 -7.74
C LEU A 4 -12.39 11.34 -8.46
N THR A 5 -13.68 11.52 -8.18
CA THR A 5 -14.50 12.62 -8.70
C THR A 5 -14.54 13.83 -7.76
N SER A 6 -14.15 13.64 -6.50
CA SER A 6 -14.05 14.66 -5.46
C SER A 6 -12.64 14.67 -4.84
N PRO A 7 -12.29 15.70 -4.05
CA PRO A 7 -11.08 15.69 -3.23
C PRO A 7 -11.00 14.42 -2.37
N PRO A 8 -9.84 13.73 -2.33
CA PRO A 8 -9.69 12.52 -1.54
C PRO A 8 -9.93 12.80 -0.06
N ARG A 9 -10.68 11.92 0.62
CA ARG A 9 -10.93 12.07 2.06
C ARG A 9 -9.65 11.93 2.88
N LEU A 10 -8.82 10.96 2.52
CA LEU A 10 -7.54 10.69 3.14
C LEU A 10 -6.50 10.38 2.06
N MET A 11 -5.28 10.86 2.23
CA MET A 11 -4.11 10.38 1.49
C MET A 11 -3.12 9.77 2.48
N ILE A 12 -2.79 8.50 2.32
CA ILE A 12 -1.71 7.85 3.08
C ILE A 12 -0.45 7.85 2.23
N VAL A 13 0.65 8.35 2.79
CA VAL A 13 1.97 8.39 2.16
C VAL A 13 2.91 7.60 3.05
N SER A 14 3.21 6.36 2.66
CA SER A 14 3.95 5.45 3.52
C SER A 14 5.28 5.04 2.90
N ASP A 15 6.34 5.02 3.70
CA ASP A 15 7.48 4.16 3.37
C ASP A 15 7.06 2.68 3.35
N LEU A 16 7.85 1.86 2.67
CA LEU A 16 7.63 0.44 2.50
C LEU A 16 8.40 -0.38 3.51
N ASP A 17 9.71 -0.37 3.42
CA ASP A 17 10.59 -1.21 4.24
C ASP A 17 10.52 -0.76 5.69
N ASP A 18 10.25 -1.70 6.61
CA ASP A 18 10.12 -1.46 8.05
C ASP A 18 9.03 -0.45 8.48
N THR A 19 8.31 0.16 7.54
CA THR A 19 7.11 0.99 7.78
C THR A 19 5.82 0.30 7.36
N MET A 20 5.63 -0.07 6.08
CA MET A 20 4.44 -0.81 5.64
C MET A 20 4.67 -2.34 5.76
N VAL A 21 5.90 -2.78 5.51
CA VAL A 21 6.31 -4.18 5.48
C VAL A 21 7.31 -4.43 6.61
N ASP A 22 6.98 -5.35 7.52
CA ASP A 22 7.97 -5.85 8.50
C ASP A 22 8.77 -7.00 7.86
N HIS A 23 10.07 -6.78 7.65
CA HIS A 23 10.93 -7.81 7.04
C HIS A 23 11.41 -8.86 8.01
N HIS A 24 11.31 -8.59 9.31
CA HIS A 24 12.06 -9.29 10.34
C HIS A 24 11.16 -10.07 11.30
N ASN A 25 10.01 -9.49 11.65
CA ASN A 25 9.20 -9.94 12.79
C ASN A 25 7.76 -10.34 12.41
N ASP A 26 7.35 -10.16 11.14
CA ASP A 26 6.03 -10.58 10.65
C ASP A 26 6.14 -11.44 9.37
N PRO A 27 6.62 -12.70 9.48
CA PRO A 27 6.78 -13.58 8.31
C PRO A 27 5.45 -13.95 7.64
N GLU A 28 4.31 -13.75 8.31
CA GLU A 28 2.97 -13.97 7.76
C GLU A 28 2.31 -12.70 7.21
N ASN A 29 2.95 -11.54 7.37
CA ASN A 29 2.46 -10.22 6.93
C ASN A 29 1.09 -9.88 7.54
N LEU A 30 0.81 -10.30 8.78
CA LEU A 30 -0.46 -10.05 9.46
C LEU A 30 -0.78 -8.56 9.59
N ALA A 31 0.19 -7.72 9.98
CA ALA A 31 -0.03 -6.28 10.11
C ALA A 31 -0.35 -5.63 8.76
N LEU A 32 0.39 -6.02 7.71
CA LEU A 32 0.15 -5.58 6.34
C LEU A 32 -1.24 -6.03 5.85
N LEU A 33 -1.61 -7.29 6.06
CA LEU A 33 -2.90 -7.83 5.67
C LEU A 33 -4.06 -7.15 6.42
N ARG A 34 -3.88 -6.79 7.69
CA ARG A 34 -4.83 -5.95 8.47
C ARG A 34 -5.01 -4.59 7.82
N PHE A 35 -3.92 -3.93 7.44
CA PHE A 35 -3.98 -2.65 6.72
C PHE A 35 -4.69 -2.81 5.37
N ASN A 36 -4.34 -3.83 4.59
CA ASN A 36 -4.95 -4.07 3.29
C ASN A 36 -6.47 -4.18 3.38
N SER A 37 -6.96 -5.01 4.32
CA SER A 37 -8.39 -5.20 4.52
C SER A 37 -9.10 -3.94 4.99
N LEU A 38 -8.47 -3.15 5.86
CA LEU A 38 -9.00 -1.84 6.26
C LEU A 38 -9.06 -0.87 5.08
N TRP A 39 -7.98 -0.81 4.29
CA TRP A 39 -7.87 0.10 3.16
C TRP A 39 -8.93 -0.20 2.10
N GLU A 40 -9.01 -1.45 1.66
CA GLU A 40 -9.95 -1.88 0.61
C GLU A 40 -11.42 -1.81 1.05
N ASP A 41 -11.71 -2.07 2.33
CA ASP A 41 -13.08 -1.97 2.87
C ASP A 41 -13.55 -0.52 3.05
N THR A 42 -12.70 0.32 3.65
CA THR A 42 -13.14 1.62 4.21
C THR A 42 -12.64 2.83 3.41
N TYR A 43 -11.47 2.76 2.77
CA TYR A 43 -10.78 3.93 2.22
C TYR A 43 -10.65 3.92 0.70
N ARG A 44 -10.54 2.74 0.08
CA ARG A 44 -10.18 2.62 -1.34
C ARG A 44 -11.08 3.40 -2.28
N HIS A 45 -12.36 3.55 -1.96
CA HIS A 45 -13.33 4.20 -2.84
C HIS A 45 -13.15 5.72 -2.94
N ASP A 46 -12.68 6.40 -1.89
CA ASP A 46 -12.64 7.87 -1.77
C ASP A 46 -11.29 8.46 -1.31
N SER A 47 -10.27 7.61 -1.11
CA SER A 47 -8.97 8.00 -0.56
C SER A 47 -7.81 7.63 -1.51
N LEU A 48 -6.60 8.12 -1.26
CA LEU A 48 -5.41 7.86 -2.08
C LEU A 48 -4.32 7.11 -1.30
N LEU A 49 -3.77 6.06 -1.90
CA LEU A 49 -2.62 5.34 -1.37
C LEU A 49 -1.36 5.73 -2.14
N VAL A 50 -0.36 6.22 -1.43
CA VAL A 50 0.95 6.60 -1.96
C VAL A 50 2.03 5.82 -1.23
N PHE A 51 2.88 5.11 -1.98
CA PHE A 51 4.09 4.53 -1.43
C PHE A 51 5.28 5.45 -1.72
N SER A 52 6.10 5.74 -0.72
CA SER A 52 7.26 6.62 -0.80
C SER A 52 8.51 5.93 -0.28
N THR A 53 9.27 5.31 -1.17
CA THR A 53 10.32 4.33 -0.82
C THR A 53 11.70 4.70 -1.35
N GLY A 54 12.74 4.21 -0.66
CA GLY A 54 14.12 4.25 -1.16
C GLY A 54 14.40 3.28 -2.31
N ARG A 55 13.53 2.27 -2.51
CA ARG A 55 13.63 1.29 -3.60
C ARG A 55 13.45 1.95 -4.97
N SER A 56 14.09 1.38 -5.98
CA SER A 56 13.75 1.68 -7.39
C SER A 56 12.38 1.11 -7.76
N LEU A 57 11.82 1.55 -8.89
CA LEU A 57 10.57 0.99 -9.41
C LEU A 57 10.68 -0.52 -9.67
N GLU A 58 11.82 -1.01 -10.14
CA GLU A 58 12.07 -2.44 -10.36
C GLU A 58 12.10 -3.22 -9.04
N LEU A 59 12.76 -2.68 -8.02
CA LEU A 59 12.84 -3.29 -6.69
C LEU A 59 11.50 -3.25 -5.95
N PHE A 60 10.69 -2.22 -6.17
CA PHE A 60 9.30 -2.19 -5.71
C PHE A 60 8.47 -3.28 -6.37
N LYS A 61 8.52 -3.40 -7.71
CA LYS A 61 7.80 -4.46 -8.44
C LYS A 61 8.19 -5.85 -7.94
N LYS A 62 9.47 -6.06 -7.63
CA LYS A 62 9.95 -7.30 -7.00
C LYS A 62 9.34 -7.50 -5.60
N LEU A 63 9.36 -6.48 -4.75
CA LEU A 63 8.76 -6.56 -3.42
C LEU A 63 7.26 -6.88 -3.47
N ARG A 64 6.51 -6.29 -4.41
CA ARG A 64 5.07 -6.58 -4.61
C ARG A 64 4.81 -8.03 -5.03
N LYS A 65 5.76 -8.70 -5.70
CA LYS A 65 5.70 -10.15 -5.94
C LYS A 65 6.02 -10.98 -4.70
N GLU A 66 6.82 -10.46 -3.78
CA GLU A 66 7.26 -11.18 -2.57
C GLU A 66 6.33 -10.96 -1.37
N ARG A 67 5.60 -9.84 -1.31
CA ARG A 67 4.74 -9.44 -0.18
C ARG A 67 3.32 -9.13 -0.67
N PRO A 68 2.27 -9.30 0.13
CA PRO A 68 0.89 -9.00 -0.27
C PRO A 68 0.66 -7.47 -0.24
N LEU A 69 1.41 -6.71 -1.04
CA LEU A 69 1.24 -5.26 -1.13
C LEU A 69 0.06 -4.91 -2.03
N LEU A 70 -0.77 -3.97 -1.59
CA LEU A 70 -1.79 -3.36 -2.44
C LEU A 70 -1.15 -2.58 -3.59
N THR A 71 -1.92 -2.36 -4.65
CA THR A 71 -1.54 -1.47 -5.72
C THR A 71 -1.77 -0.01 -5.29
N PRO A 72 -0.72 0.83 -5.22
CA PRO A 72 -0.89 2.23 -4.85
C PRO A 72 -1.47 3.04 -6.02
N ASP A 73 -2.08 4.20 -5.72
CA ASP A 73 -2.50 5.16 -6.74
C ASP A 73 -1.29 5.94 -7.30
N VAL A 74 -0.28 6.17 -6.46
CA VAL A 74 0.99 6.86 -6.79
C VAL A 74 2.15 6.14 -6.11
N ILE A 75 3.28 6.03 -6.80
CA ILE A 75 4.53 5.61 -6.17
C ILE A 75 5.61 6.66 -6.36
N ILE A 76 6.27 6.98 -5.25
CA ILE A 76 7.45 7.82 -5.15
C ILE A 76 8.61 6.86 -4.85
N THR A 77 9.56 6.74 -5.77
CA THR A 77 10.67 5.79 -5.68
C THR A 77 12.01 6.51 -5.54
N SER A 78 13.04 5.74 -5.20
CA SER A 78 14.43 6.20 -5.20
C SER A 78 14.63 7.44 -4.32
N VAL A 79 14.03 7.41 -3.14
CA VAL A 79 14.10 8.48 -2.12
C VAL A 79 13.54 9.80 -2.68
N GLY A 80 12.44 9.73 -3.41
CA GLY A 80 11.76 10.92 -3.93
C GLY A 80 12.32 11.46 -5.24
N THR A 81 13.21 10.75 -5.92
CA THR A 81 13.77 11.24 -7.20
C THR A 81 12.93 10.81 -8.41
N GLU A 82 11.95 9.94 -8.22
CA GLU A 82 11.07 9.47 -9.29
C GLU A 82 9.64 9.36 -8.78
N ILE A 83 8.67 9.73 -9.60
CA ILE A 83 7.24 9.65 -9.31
C ILE A 83 6.57 8.94 -10.48
N ALA A 84 5.71 7.97 -10.18
CA ALA A 84 4.92 7.25 -11.17
C ALA A 84 3.47 7.08 -10.72
N TYR A 85 2.56 6.99 -11.68
CA TYR A 85 1.12 7.03 -11.44
C TYR A 85 0.35 5.84 -12.01
N GLY A 86 -0.65 5.39 -11.24
CA GLY A 86 -1.64 4.39 -11.66
C GLY A 86 -1.06 2.99 -11.91
N ASN A 87 -1.90 2.09 -12.41
CA ASN A 87 -1.53 0.67 -12.60
C ASN A 87 -0.35 0.48 -13.55
N SER A 88 -0.30 1.30 -14.61
CA SER A 88 0.79 1.27 -15.59
C SER A 88 2.10 1.90 -15.08
N MET A 89 2.08 2.54 -13.90
CA MET A 89 3.23 3.23 -13.30
C MET A 89 3.89 4.20 -14.29
N VAL A 90 3.08 5.07 -14.90
CA VAL A 90 3.56 6.08 -15.86
C VAL A 90 4.37 7.13 -15.11
N THR A 91 5.61 7.37 -15.54
CA THR A 91 6.54 8.32 -14.91
C THR A 91 6.09 9.77 -15.09
N ASP A 92 6.43 10.61 -14.12
CA ASP A 92 6.20 12.05 -14.18
C ASP A 92 7.36 12.77 -14.89
N ASP A 93 7.14 13.14 -16.16
CA ASP A 93 8.16 13.82 -16.97
C ASP A 93 8.52 15.21 -16.41
N THR A 94 7.56 15.93 -15.84
CA THR A 94 7.82 17.24 -15.22
C THR A 94 8.69 17.09 -13.96
N TRP A 95 8.42 16.09 -13.12
CA TRP A 95 9.28 15.79 -11.98
C TRP A 95 10.68 15.38 -12.43
N PHE A 96 10.78 14.57 -13.49
CA PHE A 96 12.06 14.18 -14.07
C PHE A 96 12.89 15.40 -14.51
N GLU A 97 12.28 16.39 -15.16
CA GLU A 97 12.96 17.63 -15.52
C GLU A 97 13.46 18.41 -14.29
N ILE A 98 12.63 18.52 -13.24
CA ILE A 98 13.01 19.17 -11.97
C ILE A 98 14.22 18.46 -11.35
N MET A 99 14.28 17.14 -11.37
CA MET A 99 15.41 16.37 -10.84
C MET A 99 16.70 16.54 -11.64
N ASN A 100 16.62 16.88 -12.92
CA ASN A 100 17.79 17.12 -13.76
C ASN A 100 18.32 18.56 -13.66
N HIS A 101 17.60 19.47 -13.03
CA HIS A 101 18.06 20.84 -12.85
C HIS A 101 19.28 20.92 -11.93
N LYS A 102 20.40 21.40 -12.47
CA LYS A 102 21.71 21.51 -11.79
C LYS A 102 22.18 20.19 -11.13
N TRP A 103 21.84 19.09 -11.76
CA TRP A 103 22.31 17.76 -11.40
C TRP A 103 23.27 17.24 -12.46
N ASN A 104 24.38 16.65 -12.03
CA ASN A 104 25.27 15.90 -12.91
C ASN A 104 25.84 14.70 -12.15
N ARG A 105 25.31 13.51 -12.47
CA ARG A 105 25.70 12.26 -11.84
C ARG A 105 27.20 11.96 -11.98
N GLY A 106 27.80 12.24 -13.14
CA GLY A 106 29.22 11.99 -13.37
C GLY A 106 30.13 12.83 -12.45
N ILE A 107 29.77 14.08 -12.20
CA ILE A 107 30.50 14.92 -11.22
C ILE A 107 30.33 14.38 -9.80
N VAL A 108 29.13 13.90 -9.44
CA VAL A 108 28.88 13.28 -8.12
C VAL A 108 29.74 12.04 -7.94
N GLU A 109 29.76 11.14 -8.92
CA GLU A 109 30.60 9.93 -8.90
C GLU A 109 32.09 10.28 -8.85
N GLU A 110 32.54 11.29 -9.60
CA GLU A 110 33.93 11.76 -9.56
C GLU A 110 34.32 12.27 -8.16
N GLU A 111 33.52 13.16 -7.55
CA GLU A 111 33.84 13.73 -6.24
C GLU A 111 33.73 12.69 -5.12
N THR A 112 32.70 11.83 -5.16
CA THR A 112 32.51 10.79 -4.14
C THR A 112 33.60 9.72 -4.19
N SER A 113 34.18 9.43 -5.36
CA SER A 113 35.32 8.49 -5.48
C SER A 113 36.57 8.92 -4.70
N LYS A 114 36.66 10.20 -4.32
CA LYS A 114 37.78 10.78 -3.56
C LYS A 114 37.65 10.55 -2.04
N PHE A 115 36.54 9.97 -1.57
CA PHE A 115 36.27 9.70 -0.16
C PHE A 115 36.42 8.19 0.14
N PRO A 116 37.51 7.75 0.80
CA PRO A 116 37.70 6.34 1.14
C PRO A 116 36.66 5.80 2.15
N GLU A 117 35.95 6.68 2.86
CA GLU A 117 34.88 6.32 3.79
C GLU A 117 33.59 5.87 3.08
N LEU A 118 33.42 6.20 1.79
CA LEU A 118 32.22 5.87 1.02
C LEU A 118 32.40 4.56 0.25
N THR A 119 31.56 3.58 0.56
CA THR A 119 31.47 2.34 -0.21
C THR A 119 30.23 2.38 -1.10
N LEU A 120 30.39 2.34 -2.43
CA LEU A 120 29.24 2.38 -3.34
C LEU A 120 28.29 1.18 -3.10
N GLN A 121 26.98 1.45 -3.06
CA GLN A 121 25.97 0.38 -3.00
C GLN A 121 25.86 -0.35 -4.35
N ARG A 122 25.05 -1.41 -4.42
CA ARG A 122 24.91 -2.23 -5.64
C ARG A 122 24.36 -1.39 -6.79
N GLU A 123 24.63 -1.82 -8.02
CA GLU A 123 24.15 -1.15 -9.23
C GLU A 123 22.61 -0.98 -9.24
N ALA A 124 21.87 -1.97 -8.75
CA ALA A 124 20.41 -1.92 -8.65
C ALA A 124 19.88 -0.84 -7.68
N ASP A 125 20.72 -0.32 -6.79
CA ASP A 125 20.37 0.72 -5.82
C ASP A 125 20.69 2.15 -6.35
N GLN A 126 21.42 2.23 -7.48
CA GLN A 126 21.80 3.49 -8.17
C GLN A 126 20.75 3.89 -9.20
N ARG A 127 20.48 5.20 -9.36
CA ARG A 127 19.53 5.72 -10.36
C ARG A 127 20.06 6.99 -11.03
N PRO A 128 19.46 7.48 -12.13
CA PRO A 128 19.95 8.68 -12.83
C PRO A 128 20.13 9.89 -11.91
N ASN A 129 19.22 10.10 -10.96
CA ASN A 129 19.21 11.21 -10.02
C ASN A 129 19.51 10.78 -8.57
N LYS A 130 20.15 9.62 -8.36
CA LYS A 130 20.52 9.12 -7.02
C LYS A 130 21.81 8.31 -7.06
N VAL A 131 22.78 8.70 -6.24
CA VAL A 131 24.01 7.92 -6.01
C VAL A 131 24.09 7.51 -4.54
N SER A 132 24.13 6.20 -4.30
CA SER A 132 23.97 5.60 -2.97
C SER A 132 25.24 4.92 -2.47
N PHE A 133 25.58 5.16 -1.22
CA PHE A 133 26.77 4.64 -0.54
C PHE A 133 26.44 4.01 0.82
N PHE A 134 27.36 3.21 1.33
CA PHE A 134 27.47 2.86 2.74
C PHE A 134 28.60 3.68 3.38
N ILE A 135 28.40 4.11 4.62
CA ILE A 135 29.35 4.86 5.43
C ILE A 135 29.22 4.49 6.91
N ASP A 136 30.31 4.57 7.65
CA ASP A 136 30.30 4.47 9.12
C ASP A 136 29.60 5.69 9.74
N LYS A 137 28.63 5.47 10.65
CA LYS A 137 27.85 6.53 11.32
C LYS A 137 28.75 7.61 11.93
N SER A 138 29.90 7.24 12.52
CA SER A 138 30.84 8.18 13.13
C SER A 138 31.52 9.14 12.15
N LYS A 139 31.55 8.79 10.86
CA LYS A 139 32.16 9.58 9.78
C LYS A 139 31.13 10.36 8.96
N ALA A 140 29.86 9.96 9.00
CA ALA A 140 28.80 10.49 8.15
C ALA A 140 28.69 12.02 8.19
N GLN A 141 28.70 12.64 9.37
CA GLN A 141 28.56 14.09 9.50
C GLN A 141 29.71 14.86 8.85
N ALA A 142 30.96 14.43 9.08
CA ALA A 142 32.15 15.10 8.54
C ALA A 142 32.22 14.97 7.01
N VAL A 143 32.03 13.75 6.49
CA VAL A 143 32.04 13.46 5.05
C VAL A 143 30.92 14.22 4.34
N THR A 144 29.71 14.22 4.89
CA THR A 144 28.55 14.92 4.31
C THR A 144 28.83 16.42 4.16
N LYS A 145 29.38 17.06 5.20
CA LYS A 145 29.70 18.49 5.19
C LYS A 145 30.74 18.83 4.11
N GLU A 146 31.80 18.04 4.00
CA GLU A 146 32.84 18.27 3.00
C GLU A 146 32.35 17.99 1.58
N LEU A 147 31.65 16.87 1.37
CA LEU A 147 31.11 16.49 0.07
C LEU A 147 30.13 17.55 -0.46
N TYR A 148 29.26 18.07 0.40
CA TYR A 148 28.36 19.17 0.04
C TYR A 148 29.12 20.39 -0.50
N GLN A 149 30.16 20.84 0.21
CA GLN A 149 30.96 21.99 -0.21
C GLN A 149 31.70 21.75 -1.53
N ARG A 150 32.20 20.53 -1.77
CA ARG A 150 32.89 20.18 -3.02
C ARG A 150 31.93 20.19 -4.21
N LEU A 151 30.76 19.59 -4.05
CA LEU A 151 29.73 19.52 -5.11
C LEU A 151 29.15 20.90 -5.42
N GLU A 152 28.90 21.73 -4.40
CA GLU A 152 28.43 23.11 -4.57
C GLU A 152 29.45 23.97 -5.34
N LYS A 153 30.76 23.84 -5.05
CA LYS A 153 31.84 24.51 -5.81
C LYS A 153 31.90 24.08 -7.28
N ARG A 154 31.40 22.88 -7.60
CA ARG A 154 31.29 22.36 -8.96
C ARG A 154 29.99 22.78 -9.65
N GLY A 155 29.18 23.63 -9.01
CA GLY A 155 27.94 24.19 -9.56
C GLY A 155 26.73 23.28 -9.43
N LEU A 156 26.80 22.23 -8.60
CA LEU A 156 25.67 21.33 -8.36
C LEU A 156 24.85 21.78 -7.15
N ASP A 157 23.52 21.70 -7.28
CA ASP A 157 22.60 21.88 -6.17
C ASP A 157 22.17 20.48 -5.69
N ILE A 158 22.74 20.02 -4.57
CA ILE A 158 22.55 18.66 -4.07
C ILE A 158 21.91 18.61 -2.68
N LYS A 159 21.40 17.43 -2.34
CA LYS A 159 20.97 17.02 -1.01
C LYS A 159 21.65 15.69 -0.67
N ILE A 160 22.05 15.54 0.58
CA ILE A 160 22.60 14.29 1.10
C ILE A 160 21.68 13.80 2.21
N ILE A 161 21.23 12.55 2.11
CA ILE A 161 20.34 11.90 3.08
C ILE A 161 21.10 10.75 3.72
N PHE A 162 21.15 10.74 5.06
CA PHE A 162 21.67 9.61 5.83
C PHE A 162 20.50 8.85 6.45
N SER A 163 20.48 7.53 6.32
CA SER A 163 19.39 6.68 6.82
C SER A 163 19.83 5.26 7.13
N GLY A 164 19.03 4.55 7.94
CA GLY A 164 19.26 3.15 8.30
C GLY A 164 20.60 2.90 8.99
N GLY A 165 21.11 3.90 9.72
CA GLY A 165 22.39 3.87 10.43
C GLY A 165 23.66 3.73 9.57
N ARG A 166 23.55 3.60 8.25
CA ARG A 166 24.72 3.37 7.36
C ARG A 166 24.56 3.83 5.92
N ALA A 167 23.34 4.04 5.42
CA ALA A 167 23.11 4.41 4.02
C ALA A 167 23.26 5.92 3.86
N LEU A 168 23.95 6.34 2.81
CA LEU A 168 24.12 7.74 2.43
C LEU A 168 23.75 7.91 0.95
N ASP A 169 22.72 8.71 0.69
CA ASP A 169 22.21 8.98 -0.64
C ASP A 169 22.51 10.42 -1.04
N VAL A 170 23.15 10.60 -2.20
CA VAL A 170 23.37 11.92 -2.83
C VAL A 170 22.35 12.10 -3.94
N LEU A 171 21.53 13.14 -3.83
CA LEU A 171 20.40 13.45 -4.69
C LEU A 171 20.46 14.92 -5.16
N PRO A 172 19.71 15.33 -6.19
CA PRO A 172 19.44 16.74 -6.46
C PRO A 172 18.78 17.43 -5.27
N LYS A 173 19.04 18.73 -5.07
CA LYS A 173 18.47 19.52 -3.97
C LYS A 173 16.94 19.50 -3.92
N GLY A 174 16.30 19.47 -5.10
CA GLY A 174 14.84 19.39 -5.24
C GLY A 174 14.26 18.00 -4.97
N GLY A 175 15.08 16.95 -4.89
CA GLY A 175 14.65 15.59 -4.57
C GLY A 175 14.45 15.36 -3.07
N GLY A 176 14.15 14.12 -2.68
CA GLY A 176 13.79 13.76 -1.31
C GLY A 176 12.30 13.44 -1.17
N LYS A 177 11.96 12.58 -0.20
CA LYS A 177 10.57 12.12 -0.01
C LYS A 177 9.62 13.28 0.33
N GLY A 178 10.08 14.26 1.11
CA GLY A 178 9.30 15.44 1.47
C GLY A 178 8.98 16.33 0.25
N GLN A 179 9.96 16.64 -0.58
CA GLN A 179 9.78 17.49 -1.77
C GLN A 179 8.94 16.80 -2.83
N ALA A 180 9.07 15.49 -2.99
CA ALA A 180 8.19 14.71 -3.86
C ALA A 180 6.74 14.75 -3.36
N LEU A 181 6.51 14.67 -2.03
CA LEU A 181 5.18 14.83 -1.44
C LEU A 181 4.64 16.26 -1.62
N ASP A 182 5.44 17.30 -1.38
CA ASP A 182 5.03 18.69 -1.59
C ASP A 182 4.65 18.95 -3.05
N TYR A 183 5.47 18.47 -4.00
CA TYR A 183 5.15 18.51 -5.42
C TYR A 183 3.83 17.80 -5.74
N LEU A 184 3.61 16.60 -5.20
CA LEU A 184 2.39 15.84 -5.42
C LEU A 184 1.16 16.56 -4.86
N LEU A 185 1.24 17.12 -3.65
CA LEU A 185 0.17 17.91 -3.04
C LEU A 185 -0.16 19.17 -3.87
N ASN A 186 0.86 19.87 -4.36
CA ASN A 186 0.69 21.02 -5.23
C ASN A 186 0.03 20.63 -6.56
N LYS A 187 0.45 19.52 -7.17
CA LYS A 187 -0.18 18.97 -8.38
C LYS A 187 -1.63 18.57 -8.16
N LEU A 188 -1.94 17.96 -7.02
CA LEU A 188 -3.32 17.64 -6.64
C LEU A 188 -4.17 18.90 -6.42
N LYS A 189 -3.59 19.93 -5.81
CA LYS A 189 -4.24 21.22 -5.61
C LYS A 189 -4.59 21.91 -6.92
N THR A 190 -3.68 21.93 -7.91
CA THR A 190 -3.96 22.52 -9.23
C THR A 190 -5.05 21.77 -10.00
N GLN A 191 -5.22 20.48 -9.70
CA GLN A 191 -6.29 19.64 -10.24
C GLN A 191 -7.62 19.76 -9.46
N GLY A 192 -7.69 20.58 -8.41
CA GLY A 192 -8.87 20.69 -7.55
C GLY A 192 -9.11 19.46 -6.66
N LYS A 193 -8.08 18.62 -6.45
CA LYS A 193 -8.15 17.34 -5.73
C LYS A 193 -7.20 17.29 -4.53
N ILE A 194 -6.98 18.42 -3.84
CA ILE A 194 -6.19 18.43 -2.62
C ILE A 194 -6.83 17.53 -1.55
N PRO A 195 -6.10 16.55 -0.95
CA PRO A 195 -6.69 15.67 0.06
C PRO A 195 -7.18 16.47 1.27
N VAL A 196 -8.31 16.05 1.86
CA VAL A 196 -8.84 16.65 3.08
C VAL A 196 -7.88 16.40 4.25
N ASN A 197 -7.35 15.18 4.35
CA ASN A 197 -6.31 14.81 5.30
C ASN A 197 -5.18 14.08 4.58
N THR A 198 -3.94 14.28 5.04
CA THR A 198 -2.78 13.52 4.60
C THR A 198 -2.05 12.96 5.81
N LEU A 199 -1.74 11.66 5.79
CA LEU A 199 -0.94 10.98 6.81
C LEU A 199 0.34 10.44 6.17
N ALA A 200 1.48 10.95 6.61
CA ALA A 200 2.81 10.44 6.26
C ALA A 200 3.29 9.43 7.30
N CYS A 201 3.87 8.33 6.83
CA CYS A 201 4.34 7.22 7.65
C CYS A 201 5.79 6.90 7.30
N GLY A 202 6.65 6.75 8.31
CA GLY A 202 8.06 6.43 8.11
C GLY A 202 8.73 5.82 9.35
N ASP A 203 9.95 5.32 9.15
CA ASP A 203 10.76 4.68 10.18
C ASP A 203 12.22 5.14 10.18
N SER A 204 12.73 5.78 9.13
CA SER A 204 14.16 6.08 9.02
C SER A 204 14.49 7.53 8.66
N GLY A 205 15.78 7.87 8.62
CA GLY A 205 16.25 9.23 8.32
C GLY A 205 15.78 9.80 6.97
N ASN A 206 15.47 8.93 5.99
CA ASN A 206 14.98 9.36 4.68
C ASN A 206 13.51 9.82 4.69
N ASP A 207 12.79 9.61 5.81
CA ASP A 207 11.40 10.01 6.02
C ASP A 207 11.26 11.33 6.76
N THR A 208 12.33 11.85 7.36
CA THR A 208 12.32 13.07 8.19
C THR A 208 11.60 14.24 7.52
N GLU A 209 11.85 14.46 6.23
CA GLU A 209 11.23 15.55 5.46
C GLU A 209 9.74 15.34 5.18
N LEU A 210 9.20 14.12 5.26
CA LEU A 210 7.76 13.90 5.15
C LEU A 210 7.01 14.57 6.31
N PHE A 211 7.63 14.60 7.49
CA PHE A 211 7.05 15.14 8.71
C PHE A 211 7.16 16.67 8.83
N THR A 212 7.89 17.33 7.91
CA THR A 212 7.99 18.79 7.87
C THR A 212 6.95 19.45 6.97
N ILE A 213 6.21 18.65 6.18
CA ILE A 213 5.24 19.17 5.22
C ILE A 213 4.05 19.81 5.97
N PRO A 214 3.73 21.09 5.70
CA PRO A 214 2.63 21.76 6.38
C PRO A 214 1.30 21.03 6.19
N ASN A 215 0.51 20.97 7.27
CA ASN A 215 -0.82 20.35 7.28
C ASN A 215 -0.86 18.84 6.98
N VAL A 216 0.28 18.16 7.07
CA VAL A 216 0.36 16.70 7.02
C VAL A 216 0.45 16.15 8.45
N TYR A 217 -0.29 15.08 8.72
CA TYR A 217 -0.15 14.28 9.93
C TYR A 217 1.03 13.31 9.75
N GLY A 218 1.78 13.06 10.81
CA GLY A 218 2.95 12.19 10.80
C GLY A 218 2.81 11.03 11.78
N VAL A 219 3.18 9.83 11.34
CA VAL A 219 3.42 8.71 12.24
C VAL A 219 4.81 8.13 12.02
N MET A 220 5.56 8.06 13.11
CA MET A 220 6.75 7.25 13.23
C MET A 220 6.34 5.91 13.84
N VAL A 221 6.59 4.81 13.13
CA VAL A 221 6.25 3.47 13.65
C VAL A 221 7.15 3.11 14.83
N SER A 222 6.72 2.21 15.72
CA SER A 222 7.45 1.95 16.97
C SER A 222 8.84 1.33 16.78
N ASN A 223 9.12 0.83 15.58
CA ASN A 223 10.41 0.29 15.16
C ASN A 223 11.27 1.30 14.38
N ALA A 224 10.97 2.60 14.51
CA ALA A 224 11.76 3.67 13.92
C ALA A 224 13.23 3.60 14.35
N GLN A 225 14.11 3.92 13.42
CA GLN A 225 15.55 3.97 13.59
C GLN A 225 15.97 5.17 14.43
N GLU A 226 17.16 5.04 15.03
CA GLU A 226 17.72 6.02 15.95
C GLU A 226 17.74 7.44 15.37
N GLU A 227 18.15 7.59 14.10
CA GLU A 227 18.24 8.92 13.48
C GLU A 227 16.89 9.63 13.33
N LEU A 228 15.79 8.89 13.15
CA LEU A 228 14.47 9.49 13.06
C LEU A 228 13.93 9.84 14.46
N LEU A 229 14.25 9.02 15.47
CA LEU A 229 13.93 9.30 16.88
C LEU A 229 14.67 10.54 17.40
N GLU A 230 15.95 10.69 17.06
CA GLU A 230 16.75 11.88 17.33
C GLU A 230 16.09 13.11 16.69
N TRP A 231 15.76 13.03 15.40
CA TRP A 231 15.07 14.11 14.69
C TRP A 231 13.73 14.48 15.36
N TYR A 232 12.93 13.50 15.78
CA TYR A 232 11.66 13.73 16.44
C TYR A 232 11.81 14.40 17.81
N ALA A 233 12.81 14.02 18.60
CA ALA A 233 13.09 14.64 19.88
C ALA A 233 13.44 16.14 19.72
N GLU A 234 14.13 16.51 18.64
CA GLU A 234 14.54 17.88 18.34
C GLU A 234 13.47 18.73 17.65
N ASN A 235 12.68 18.13 16.75
CA ASN A 235 11.82 18.86 15.82
C ASN A 235 10.32 18.54 15.95
N GLY A 236 9.99 17.31 16.33
CA GLY A 236 8.62 16.78 16.23
C GLY A 236 7.86 16.70 17.56
N LYS A 237 8.55 16.65 18.70
CA LYS A 237 7.94 16.35 20.01
C LYS A 237 6.86 17.33 20.46
N GLU A 238 6.97 18.60 20.06
CA GLU A 238 5.96 19.63 20.36
C GLU A 238 4.86 19.73 19.29
N ASN A 239 5.04 19.05 18.15
CA ASN A 239 4.08 19.06 17.06
C ASN A 239 2.99 18.00 17.30
N SER A 240 1.80 18.45 17.71
CA SER A 240 0.64 17.57 17.95
C SER A 240 0.13 16.83 16.71
N LYS A 241 0.64 17.13 15.52
CA LYS A 241 0.34 16.40 14.28
C LYS A 241 1.28 15.24 14.02
N ILE A 242 2.32 15.03 14.84
CA ILE A 242 3.26 13.92 14.70
C ILE A 242 3.18 13.05 15.95
N ILE A 243 3.10 11.73 15.77
CA ILE A 243 3.18 10.78 16.86
C ILE A 243 4.27 9.74 16.62
N HIS A 244 4.83 9.25 17.71
CA HIS A 244 5.54 7.97 17.74
C HIS A 244 4.55 6.89 18.20
N ALA A 245 4.19 6.00 17.27
CA ALA A 245 3.25 4.91 17.51
C ALA A 245 3.82 3.89 18.51
N SER A 246 2.94 3.17 19.21
CA SER A 246 3.33 1.99 20.00
C SER A 246 3.38 0.72 19.15
N GLU A 247 2.60 0.69 18.08
CA GLU A 247 2.54 -0.41 17.14
C GLU A 247 3.64 -0.32 16.07
N ARG A 248 4.10 -1.49 15.63
CA ARG A 248 5.13 -1.63 14.58
C ARG A 248 4.50 -1.53 13.19
N CYS A 249 5.29 -1.06 12.24
CA CYS A 249 5.01 -1.08 10.82
C CYS A 249 3.54 -0.69 10.48
N ALA A 250 2.85 -1.46 9.63
CA ALA A 250 1.47 -1.19 9.22
C ALA A 250 0.48 -1.09 10.41
N GLY A 251 0.77 -1.74 11.54
CA GLY A 251 0.01 -1.57 12.78
C GLY A 251 0.08 -0.14 13.32
N GLY A 252 1.26 0.50 13.25
CA GLY A 252 1.45 1.91 13.61
C GLY A 252 0.66 2.86 12.72
N ILE A 253 0.55 2.55 11.42
CA ILE A 253 -0.29 3.31 10.47
C ILE A 253 -1.76 3.24 10.87
N ILE A 254 -2.27 2.04 11.15
CA ILE A 254 -3.65 1.83 11.63
C ILE A 254 -3.89 2.57 12.96
N GLN A 255 -2.94 2.51 13.88
CA GLN A 255 -3.01 3.25 15.14
C GLN A 255 -3.12 4.76 14.91
N ALA A 256 -2.33 5.32 14.00
CA ALA A 256 -2.33 6.74 13.70
C ALA A 256 -3.64 7.24 13.07
N ILE A 257 -4.26 6.44 12.19
CA ILE A 257 -5.59 6.74 11.64
C ILE A 257 -6.59 6.98 12.77
N GLY A 258 -6.61 6.10 13.78
CA GLY A 258 -7.47 6.23 14.95
C GLY A 258 -7.08 7.40 15.85
N HIS A 259 -5.78 7.57 16.13
CA HIS A 259 -5.27 8.62 17.01
C HIS A 259 -5.64 10.03 16.51
N PHE A 260 -5.42 10.30 15.22
CA PHE A 260 -5.73 11.59 14.60
C PHE A 260 -7.19 11.72 14.15
N LYS A 261 -8.03 10.70 14.40
CA LYS A 261 -9.45 10.66 14.02
C LYS A 261 -9.67 10.87 12.51
N LEU A 262 -8.82 10.23 11.68
CA LEU A 262 -8.88 10.34 10.22
C LEU A 262 -9.94 9.41 9.58
N GLY A 263 -10.56 8.56 10.40
CA GLY A 263 -11.63 7.65 10.02
C GLY A 263 -11.62 6.38 10.89
N PRO A 264 -12.44 5.37 10.54
CA PRO A 264 -12.41 4.07 11.20
C PRO A 264 -11.03 3.41 11.09
N ASN A 265 -10.55 2.83 12.18
CA ASN A 265 -9.25 2.14 12.22
C ASN A 265 -9.34 0.68 12.67
N LEU A 266 -10.55 0.12 12.77
CA LEU A 266 -10.75 -1.29 13.07
C LEU A 266 -10.68 -2.09 11.76
N SER A 267 -9.66 -2.93 11.60
CA SER A 267 -9.56 -3.79 10.42
C SER A 267 -10.68 -4.84 10.43
N PRO A 268 -11.33 -5.12 9.29
CA PRO A 268 -12.27 -6.26 9.18
C PRO A 268 -11.63 -7.61 9.57
N ARG A 269 -10.29 -7.73 9.53
CA ARG A 269 -9.57 -8.91 10.00
C ARG A 269 -9.56 -9.09 11.51
N ASP A 270 -9.84 -8.05 12.27
CA ASP A 270 -9.83 -8.07 13.74
C ASP A 270 -11.24 -8.32 14.30
N VAL A 271 -12.27 -8.35 13.45
CA VAL A 271 -13.67 -8.58 13.85
C VAL A 271 -13.95 -10.08 13.90
N SER A 272 -14.50 -10.56 15.02
CA SER A 272 -14.75 -12.00 15.25
C SER A 272 -15.99 -12.52 14.51
N ASP A 273 -17.04 -11.70 14.39
CA ASP A 273 -18.32 -12.07 13.78
C ASP A 273 -18.55 -11.32 12.46
N PHE A 274 -18.76 -12.07 11.37
CA PHE A 274 -19.09 -11.50 10.06
C PHE A 274 -20.60 -11.29 9.85
N LEU A 275 -21.45 -11.85 10.71
CA LEU A 275 -22.90 -11.70 10.64
C LEU A 275 -23.36 -10.35 11.21
N GLU A 276 -22.58 -9.78 12.13
CA GLU A 276 -22.85 -8.47 12.74
C GLU A 276 -22.03 -7.37 12.08
N CYS A 277 -22.49 -6.87 10.93
CA CYS A 277 -22.04 -5.57 10.45
C CYS A 277 -23.05 -4.94 9.50
N LYS A 278 -24.16 -4.45 10.06
CA LYS A 278 -24.99 -3.45 9.38
C LYS A 278 -24.21 -2.13 9.38
N VAL A 279 -23.42 -1.92 8.35
CA VAL A 279 -22.92 -0.58 8.07
C VAL A 279 -23.94 0.07 7.15
N ASP A 280 -24.37 1.29 7.48
CA ASP A 280 -25.13 2.17 6.59
C ASP A 280 -24.25 2.64 5.42
N ASN A 281 -23.59 1.70 4.72
CA ASN A 281 -22.65 2.00 3.66
C ASN A 281 -23.31 1.77 2.31
N VAL A 282 -23.44 2.84 1.54
CA VAL A 282 -24.05 2.84 0.19
C VAL A 282 -23.15 2.11 -0.82
N ASN A 283 -21.87 1.90 -0.51
CA ASN A 283 -20.91 1.26 -1.40
C ASN A 283 -20.79 -0.26 -1.12
N PRO A 284 -21.13 -1.17 -2.05
CA PRO A 284 -21.08 -2.62 -1.84
C PRO A 284 -19.66 -3.22 -1.86
N GLY A 285 -18.60 -2.44 -2.10
CA GLY A 285 -17.21 -2.92 -2.09
C GLY A 285 -16.80 -3.59 -0.77
N HIS A 286 -17.31 -3.09 0.35
CA HIS A 286 -17.06 -3.71 1.67
C HIS A 286 -17.56 -5.16 1.76
N LEU A 287 -18.62 -5.53 1.01
CA LEU A 287 -19.18 -6.87 1.01
C LEU A 287 -18.23 -7.88 0.38
N VAL A 288 -17.52 -7.50 -0.70
CA VAL A 288 -16.55 -8.39 -1.34
C VAL A 288 -15.34 -8.62 -0.43
N VAL A 289 -14.87 -7.57 0.27
CA VAL A 289 -13.76 -7.69 1.23
C VAL A 289 -14.14 -8.66 2.36
N LYS A 290 -15.30 -8.46 2.97
CA LYS A 290 -15.81 -9.34 4.05
C LYS A 290 -16.02 -10.78 3.58
N PHE A 291 -16.56 -10.96 2.37
CA PHE A 291 -16.79 -12.29 1.80
C PHE A 291 -15.49 -13.09 1.64
N PHE A 292 -14.43 -12.49 1.08
CA PHE A 292 -13.16 -13.21 0.89
C PHE A 292 -12.38 -13.39 2.19
N LEU A 293 -12.55 -12.51 3.18
CA LEU A 293 -12.04 -12.74 4.53
C LEU A 293 -12.75 -13.91 5.21
N PHE A 294 -14.07 -14.02 5.05
CA PHE A 294 -14.81 -15.19 5.51
C PHE A 294 -14.28 -16.46 4.82
N CYS A 295 -14.08 -16.44 3.49
CA CYS A 295 -13.52 -17.58 2.77
C CYS A 295 -12.13 -17.99 3.28
N GLU A 296 -11.26 -17.02 3.60
CA GLU A 296 -9.96 -17.30 4.23
C GLU A 296 -10.12 -18.07 5.54
N ARG A 297 -10.91 -17.54 6.47
CA ARG A 297 -11.08 -18.13 7.81
C ARG A 297 -11.82 -19.46 7.76
N TRP A 298 -12.81 -19.60 6.88
CA TRP A 298 -13.55 -20.83 6.65
C TRP A 298 -12.62 -21.97 6.22
N ARG A 299 -11.79 -21.72 5.20
CA ARG A 299 -10.82 -22.69 4.69
C ARG A 299 -9.70 -22.99 5.68
N ARG A 300 -9.37 -22.05 6.55
CA ARG A 300 -8.43 -22.27 7.67
C ARG A 300 -9.08 -23.00 8.86
N GLY A 301 -10.41 -23.16 8.87
CA GLY A 301 -11.15 -23.77 9.97
C GLY A 301 -11.15 -22.92 11.23
N GLU A 302 -11.05 -21.60 11.08
CA GLU A 302 -11.05 -20.60 12.17
C GLU A 302 -12.47 -20.15 12.55
N VAL A 303 -13.47 -20.44 11.70
CA VAL A 303 -14.89 -20.26 11.98
C VAL A 303 -15.52 -21.63 12.25
N GLU A 304 -16.47 -21.71 13.17
CA GLU A 304 -17.25 -22.93 13.39
C GLU A 304 -17.93 -23.39 12.09
N ASN A 305 -17.90 -24.70 11.83
CA ASN A 305 -18.58 -25.29 10.70
C ASN A 305 -20.09 -25.30 10.96
N CYS A 306 -20.73 -24.15 10.76
CA CYS A 306 -22.15 -23.95 10.98
C CYS A 306 -22.85 -23.68 9.65
N GLU A 307 -23.87 -24.48 9.34
CA GLU A 307 -24.72 -24.30 8.15
C GLU A 307 -25.38 -22.91 8.09
N THR A 308 -25.48 -22.22 9.21
CA THR A 308 -26.01 -20.85 9.30
C THR A 308 -25.20 -19.86 8.45
N TYR A 309 -23.87 -19.98 8.37
CA TYR A 309 -23.04 -19.07 7.58
C TYR A 309 -23.28 -19.25 6.08
N THR A 310 -23.29 -20.50 5.61
CA THR A 310 -23.55 -20.80 4.19
C THR A 310 -24.99 -20.48 3.81
N ALA A 311 -25.97 -20.70 4.72
CA ALA A 311 -27.36 -20.29 4.53
C ALA A 311 -27.49 -18.76 4.40
N SER A 312 -26.81 -18.00 5.26
CA SER A 312 -26.80 -16.53 5.22
C SER A 312 -26.22 -16.00 3.90
N LEU A 313 -25.08 -16.53 3.45
CA LEU A 313 -24.48 -16.18 2.16
C LEU A 313 -25.38 -16.54 0.97
N LYS A 314 -26.05 -17.70 1.02
CA LYS A 314 -27.03 -18.07 -0.02
C LYS A 314 -28.28 -17.19 -0.03
N ALA A 315 -28.65 -16.60 1.10
CA ALA A 315 -29.78 -15.69 1.19
C ALA A 315 -29.47 -14.32 0.56
N SER A 316 -28.20 -13.89 0.55
CA SER A 316 -27.77 -12.66 -0.13
C SER A 316 -27.52 -12.84 -1.64
N CYS A 317 -27.69 -14.04 -2.19
CA CYS A 317 -27.52 -14.31 -3.62
C CYS A 317 -28.87 -14.41 -4.34
N HIS A 318 -28.93 -13.86 -5.55
CA HIS A 318 -30.10 -13.99 -6.42
C HIS A 318 -30.33 -15.48 -6.76
N PRO A 319 -31.59 -15.99 -6.82
CA PRO A 319 -31.88 -17.38 -7.16
C PRO A 319 -31.31 -17.84 -8.50
N ALA A 320 -31.27 -16.93 -9.49
CA ALA A 320 -30.65 -17.13 -10.79
C ALA A 320 -29.23 -16.54 -10.88
N GLY A 321 -28.58 -16.32 -9.74
CA GLY A 321 -27.24 -15.74 -9.69
C GLY A 321 -26.20 -16.67 -10.33
N VAL A 322 -25.28 -16.09 -11.11
CA VAL A 322 -24.30 -16.86 -11.89
C VAL A 322 -22.88 -16.58 -11.39
N PHE A 323 -22.09 -17.65 -11.29
CA PHE A 323 -20.64 -17.58 -11.12
C PHE A 323 -19.95 -18.08 -12.40
N VAL A 324 -19.12 -17.23 -13.00
CA VAL A 324 -18.25 -17.56 -14.13
C VAL A 324 -16.84 -17.80 -13.58
N HIS A 325 -16.43 -19.07 -13.58
CA HIS A 325 -15.13 -19.51 -13.12
C HIS A 325 -14.02 -19.09 -14.11
N PRO A 326 -12.76 -18.86 -13.66
CA PRO A 326 -11.65 -18.52 -14.56
C PRO A 326 -11.37 -19.49 -15.72
N SER A 327 -11.83 -20.74 -15.60
CA SER A 327 -11.78 -21.75 -16.67
C SER A 327 -12.81 -21.54 -17.79
N GLY A 328 -13.73 -20.57 -17.62
CA GLY A 328 -14.89 -20.34 -18.48
C GLY A 328 -16.13 -21.16 -18.13
N ALA A 329 -16.07 -22.01 -17.08
CA ALA A 329 -17.24 -22.76 -16.63
C ALA A 329 -18.24 -21.86 -15.90
N GLU A 330 -19.51 -21.92 -16.29
CA GLU A 330 -20.60 -21.23 -15.61
C GLU A 330 -21.29 -22.15 -14.60
N LYS A 331 -21.53 -21.64 -13.39
CA LYS A 331 -22.22 -22.35 -12.30
C LYS A 331 -23.26 -21.45 -11.66
N SER A 332 -24.24 -22.06 -10.98
CA SER A 332 -25.10 -21.35 -10.03
C SER A 332 -24.24 -20.79 -8.89
N LEU A 333 -24.42 -19.51 -8.56
CA LEU A 333 -23.70 -18.87 -7.46
C LEU A 333 -24.06 -19.53 -6.11
N ARG A 334 -25.33 -19.93 -5.95
CA ARG A 334 -25.80 -20.62 -4.73
C ARG A 334 -25.20 -22.02 -4.61
N ASP A 335 -25.08 -22.74 -5.71
CA ASP A 335 -24.46 -24.07 -5.75
C ASP A 335 -22.96 -23.95 -5.45
N THR A 336 -22.31 -22.89 -5.95
CA THR A 336 -20.90 -22.60 -5.63
C THR A 336 -20.71 -22.31 -4.14
N ILE A 337 -21.65 -21.61 -3.50
CA ILE A 337 -21.64 -21.40 -2.05
C ILE A 337 -21.90 -22.71 -1.28
N ASP A 338 -22.75 -23.60 -1.79
CA ASP A 338 -22.93 -24.93 -1.21
C ASP A 338 -21.65 -25.78 -1.31
N GLU A 339 -20.91 -25.66 -2.41
CA GLU A 339 -19.60 -26.31 -2.58
C GLU A 339 -18.56 -25.81 -1.56
N LEU A 340 -18.60 -24.54 -1.13
CA LEU A 340 -17.70 -24.00 -0.09
C LEU A 340 -17.74 -24.83 1.20
N GLY A 341 -18.89 -25.44 1.52
CA GLY A 341 -19.03 -26.30 2.70
C GLY A 341 -18.04 -27.46 2.74
N LYS A 342 -17.66 -27.99 1.57
CA LYS A 342 -16.70 -29.11 1.43
C LYS A 342 -15.26 -28.72 1.75
N TYR A 343 -14.96 -27.42 1.74
CA TYR A 343 -13.62 -26.88 1.91
C TYR A 343 -13.37 -26.28 3.31
N HIS A 344 -14.29 -26.48 4.27
CA HIS A 344 -14.04 -26.09 5.65
C HIS A 344 -12.77 -26.75 6.17
N GLY A 345 -11.81 -25.95 6.65
CA GLY A 345 -10.55 -26.45 7.23
C GLY A 345 -9.56 -27.08 6.23
N ASP A 346 -9.80 -27.07 4.91
CA ASP A 346 -8.91 -27.67 3.90
C ASP A 346 -7.50 -27.06 3.87
N LYS A 347 -7.36 -25.85 4.42
CA LYS A 347 -6.11 -25.09 4.56
C LYS A 347 -5.63 -24.93 6.00
N LYS A 348 -6.22 -25.61 7.00
CA LYS A 348 -5.88 -25.44 8.43
C LYS A 348 -4.39 -25.58 8.77
N ALA A 349 -3.69 -26.50 8.10
CA ALA A 349 -2.25 -26.74 8.30
C ALA A 349 -1.34 -26.01 7.29
N LYS A 350 -1.91 -25.10 6.48
CA LYS A 350 -1.18 -24.41 5.40
C LYS A 350 -1.09 -22.92 5.72
N LYS A 351 -0.01 -22.27 5.27
CA LYS A 351 0.10 -20.81 5.25
C LYS A 351 -0.82 -20.26 4.16
N PHE A 352 -2.12 -20.22 4.44
CA PHE A 352 -3.15 -19.75 3.51
C PHE A 352 -3.62 -18.36 3.89
N ARG A 353 -3.59 -17.44 2.92
CA ARG A 353 -4.07 -16.05 3.05
C ARG A 353 -4.86 -15.65 1.82
N VAL A 354 -5.89 -14.85 2.01
CA VAL A 354 -6.67 -14.26 0.91
C VAL A 354 -6.71 -12.75 1.12
N TRP A 355 -6.53 -11.96 0.08
CA TRP A 355 -6.79 -10.52 0.15
C TRP A 355 -7.40 -10.04 -1.17
N THR A 356 -7.98 -8.86 -1.10
CA THR A 356 -8.46 -8.13 -2.26
C THR A 356 -7.55 -6.93 -2.49
N ASP A 357 -7.43 -6.50 -3.74
CA ASP A 357 -6.72 -5.30 -4.16
C ASP A 357 -7.57 -4.58 -5.19
N GLN A 358 -7.53 -3.24 -5.19
CA GLN A 358 -8.28 -2.43 -6.14
C GLN A 358 -9.79 -2.61 -6.12
N VAL A 359 -10.42 -2.65 -4.93
CA VAL A 359 -11.88 -2.73 -4.77
C VAL A 359 -12.56 -1.43 -5.18
N LEU A 360 -13.10 -1.43 -6.40
CA LEU A 360 -13.75 -0.30 -7.03
C LEU A 360 -15.22 -0.61 -7.32
N ALA A 361 -16.13 0.03 -6.58
CA ALA A 361 -17.56 -0.02 -6.84
C ALA A 361 -18.01 1.16 -7.71
N THR A 362 -18.75 0.86 -8.77
CA THR A 362 -19.35 1.86 -9.66
C THR A 362 -20.86 1.65 -9.70
N ASP A 363 -21.63 2.69 -9.39
CA ASP A 363 -23.08 2.71 -9.62
C ASP A 363 -23.33 2.88 -11.13
N THR A 364 -24.21 2.07 -11.69
CA THR A 364 -24.49 2.08 -13.13
C THR A 364 -25.83 2.74 -13.43
N SER A 365 -26.94 2.11 -13.03
CA SER A 365 -28.29 2.65 -13.08
C SER A 365 -29.25 1.75 -12.28
N HIS A 366 -30.35 2.30 -11.76
CA HIS A 366 -31.41 1.55 -11.07
C HIS A 366 -30.97 0.74 -9.82
N GLY A 367 -30.01 1.25 -9.05
CA GLY A 367 -29.51 0.56 -7.85
C GLY A 367 -28.64 -0.66 -8.15
N THR A 368 -28.19 -0.81 -9.40
CA THR A 368 -27.23 -1.83 -9.81
C THR A 368 -25.80 -1.30 -9.71
N TRP A 369 -24.96 -2.06 -9.01
CA TRP A 369 -23.56 -1.77 -8.81
C TRP A 369 -22.66 -2.81 -9.48
N ILE A 370 -21.57 -2.34 -10.06
CA ILE A 370 -20.47 -3.19 -10.53
C ILE A 370 -19.27 -2.95 -9.63
N VAL A 371 -18.79 -4.01 -8.97
CA VAL A 371 -17.58 -4.00 -8.14
C VAL A 371 -16.49 -4.77 -8.87
N LYS A 372 -15.37 -4.10 -9.18
CA LYS A 372 -14.18 -4.71 -9.78
C LYS A 372 -13.04 -4.72 -8.77
N PHE A 373 -12.27 -5.80 -8.72
CA PHE A 373 -11.11 -5.96 -7.84
C PHE A 373 -10.25 -7.14 -8.28
N ASP A 374 -9.02 -7.19 -7.81
CA ASP A 374 -8.19 -8.38 -7.89
C ASP A 374 -8.31 -9.18 -6.59
N LYS A 375 -8.63 -10.46 -6.73
CA LYS A 375 -8.65 -11.43 -5.63
C LYS A 375 -7.35 -12.21 -5.65
N TRP A 376 -6.63 -12.18 -4.54
CA TRP A 376 -5.40 -12.91 -4.34
C TRP A 376 -5.59 -14.06 -3.35
N GLU A 377 -5.05 -15.23 -3.69
CA GLU A 377 -4.84 -16.33 -2.76
C GLU A 377 -3.35 -16.66 -2.68
N GLN A 378 -2.83 -16.85 -1.47
CA GLN A 378 -1.49 -17.37 -1.24
C GLN A 378 -1.59 -18.67 -0.45
N THR A 379 -0.93 -19.74 -0.92
CA THR A 379 -0.71 -20.97 -0.16
C THR A 379 0.79 -21.25 -0.10
N GLY A 380 1.41 -21.12 1.08
CA GLY A 380 2.87 -21.23 1.17
C GLY A 380 3.54 -20.08 0.41
N ASN A 381 4.31 -20.41 -0.62
CA ASN A 381 4.97 -19.43 -1.50
C ASN A 381 4.22 -19.22 -2.82
N GLU A 382 3.22 -20.05 -3.14
CA GLU A 382 2.49 -19.95 -4.39
C GLU A 382 1.40 -18.89 -4.29
N ARG A 383 1.34 -18.00 -5.29
CA ARG A 383 0.30 -16.97 -5.41
C ARG A 383 -0.55 -17.15 -6.65
N LYS A 384 -1.85 -16.97 -6.45
CA LYS A 384 -2.87 -16.99 -7.50
C LYS A 384 -3.67 -15.70 -7.44
N CYS A 385 -3.94 -15.11 -8.60
CA CYS A 385 -4.69 -13.87 -8.72
C CYS A 385 -5.74 -13.95 -9.83
N CYS A 386 -6.97 -13.53 -9.51
CA CYS A 386 -8.02 -13.34 -10.50
C CYS A 386 -8.58 -11.93 -10.41
N THR A 387 -8.70 -11.29 -11.57
CA THR A 387 -9.53 -10.10 -11.70
C THR A 387 -10.99 -10.54 -11.62
N THR A 388 -11.70 -9.98 -10.66
CA THR A 388 -13.07 -10.34 -10.31
C THR A 388 -13.99 -9.15 -10.56
N THR A 389 -15.10 -9.40 -11.24
CA THR A 389 -16.20 -8.44 -11.40
C THR A 389 -17.46 -9.01 -10.76
N VAL A 390 -18.06 -8.26 -9.84
CA VAL A 390 -19.31 -8.62 -9.17
C VAL A 390 -20.39 -7.62 -9.52
N LYS A 391 -21.55 -8.12 -9.93
CA LYS A 391 -22.77 -7.34 -10.09
C LYS A 391 -23.64 -7.50 -8.85
N PHE A 392 -23.99 -6.37 -8.24
CA PHE A 392 -24.96 -6.29 -7.16
C PHE A 392 -26.20 -5.52 -7.61
N THR A 393 -27.34 -5.87 -7.04
CA THR A 393 -28.55 -5.04 -7.08
C THR A 393 -28.98 -4.70 -5.67
N SER A 394 -29.20 -3.41 -5.39
CA SER A 394 -29.78 -2.97 -4.12
C SER A 394 -31.26 -3.31 -4.08
N LYS A 395 -31.71 -3.93 -3.00
CA LYS A 395 -33.13 -4.10 -2.71
C LYS A 395 -33.54 -3.17 -1.56
N GLU A 396 -34.69 -2.50 -1.72
CA GLU A 396 -35.28 -1.68 -0.67
C GLU A 396 -35.40 -2.49 0.63
N ASN A 397 -34.79 -1.99 1.72
CA ASN A 397 -34.80 -2.60 3.05
C ASN A 397 -34.15 -3.99 3.20
N GLU A 398 -33.63 -4.61 2.14
CA GLU A 398 -33.01 -5.95 2.15
C GLU A 398 -31.49 -5.93 1.86
N GLY A 399 -30.89 -4.77 1.60
CA GLY A 399 -29.45 -4.63 1.34
C GLY A 399 -29.06 -4.97 -0.10
N PHE A 400 -27.84 -5.45 -0.32
CA PHE A 400 -27.33 -5.79 -1.65
C PHE A 400 -27.45 -7.29 -1.96
N VAL A 401 -27.90 -7.60 -3.17
CA VAL A 401 -28.03 -8.97 -3.67
C VAL A 401 -26.97 -9.24 -4.73
N TRP A 402 -26.24 -10.34 -4.57
CA TRP A 402 -25.25 -10.82 -5.54
C TRP A 402 -25.95 -11.46 -6.74
N GLU A 403 -25.75 -10.91 -7.94
CA GLU A 403 -26.38 -11.42 -9.17
C GLU A 403 -25.41 -12.16 -10.08
N HIS A 404 -24.18 -11.66 -10.17
CA HIS A 404 -23.20 -12.20 -11.10
C HIS A 404 -21.80 -12.01 -10.53
N VAL A 405 -21.00 -13.07 -10.55
CA VAL A 405 -19.58 -13.03 -10.19
C VAL A 405 -18.81 -13.61 -11.36
N HIS A 406 -17.90 -12.83 -11.95
CA HIS A 406 -17.05 -13.29 -13.03
C HIS A 406 -15.60 -13.11 -12.64
N GLN A 407 -14.83 -14.19 -12.71
CA GLN A 407 -13.40 -14.18 -12.47
C GLN A 407 -12.63 -14.56 -13.73
N THR A 408 -11.52 -13.87 -13.94
CA THR A 408 -10.56 -14.17 -15.01
C THR A 408 -9.16 -14.19 -14.41
N TRP A 409 -8.35 -15.19 -14.78
CA TRP A 409 -6.95 -15.26 -14.34
C TRP A 409 -6.19 -13.99 -14.70
N SER A 410 -5.63 -13.32 -13.69
CA SER A 410 -4.81 -12.13 -13.89
C SER A 410 -3.50 -12.49 -14.61
N GLU A 411 -2.96 -11.54 -15.37
CA GLU A 411 -1.59 -11.64 -15.91
C GLU A 411 -0.54 -11.65 -14.80
N GLU A 412 -0.84 -11.06 -13.64
CA GLU A 412 0.04 -11.05 -12.47
C GLU A 412 0.02 -12.40 -11.69
N SER A 413 -0.86 -13.34 -12.06
CA SER A 413 -0.94 -14.65 -11.40
C SER A 413 0.27 -15.53 -11.75
N GLU A 414 0.99 -16.01 -10.73
CA GLU A 414 2.14 -16.91 -10.94
C GLU A 414 1.70 -18.31 -11.39
N VAL A 415 0.56 -18.76 -10.88
CA VAL A 415 -0.05 -20.05 -11.21
C VAL A 415 -1.46 -19.82 -11.72
N LYS A 416 -1.78 -20.42 -12.87
CA LYS A 416 -3.15 -20.49 -13.42
C LYS A 416 -3.56 -21.96 -13.38
N ASP A 417 -4.19 -22.34 -12.29
CA ASP A 417 -4.63 -23.72 -12.04
C ASP A 417 -6.02 -23.72 -11.43
N ASP A 418 -6.94 -24.25 -12.22
CA ASP A 418 -8.38 -24.30 -11.96
C ASP A 418 -8.76 -25.34 -10.91
N SER A 419 -7.93 -26.36 -10.68
CA SER A 419 -8.32 -27.54 -9.87
C SER A 419 -8.59 -27.23 -8.40
N ASN A 420 -8.05 -26.12 -7.89
CA ASN A 420 -8.12 -25.72 -6.48
C ASN A 420 -8.72 -24.31 -6.28
N TRP A 421 -9.24 -23.69 -7.34
CA TRP A 421 -9.86 -22.37 -7.30
C TRP A 421 -11.38 -22.54 -7.16
N ILE A 422 -11.98 -21.93 -6.13
CA ILE A 422 -13.38 -22.20 -5.75
C ILE A 422 -14.29 -21.06 -6.18
N ILE A 423 -14.07 -19.87 -5.60
CA ILE A 423 -14.87 -18.65 -5.81
C ILE A 423 -14.02 -17.42 -5.53
#